data_AF-A0A5N8YM56-F1
#
_entry.id   AF-A0A5N8YM56-F1
#
_cell.length_a   1.000
_cell.length_b   1.000
_cell.length_c   1.000
_cell.angle_alpha   90.00
_cell.angle_beta   90.00
_cell.angle_gamma   90.00
#
_symmetry.space_group_name_H-M   'P 1'
#
loop_
_entity.id
_entity.type
_entity.pdbx_description
1 polymer ?
#
loop_
_entity_poly.entity_id
_entity_poly.type
_entity_poly.pdbx_seq_one_letter_code
_entity_poly.pdbx_strand_id
1 'polypeptide(L)' 'MRICSLLPSTTEIVCALGMETSLVGKTHECDYPP' A
#
# COMPACT_ATOMS: atom_id res chain seq x y z
N MET A 1 -13.18 -0.86 -2.33
CA MET A 1 -12.76 -0.74 -0.92
C MET A 1 -11.72 0.36 -0.81
N ARG A 2 -11.47 0.90 0.40
CA ARG A 2 -10.40 1.89 0.63
C ARG A 2 -9.44 1.31 1.67
N ILE A 3 -8.18 1.13 1.28
CA ILE A 3 -7.13 0.48 2.09
C ILE A 3 -6.07 1.52 2.46
N CYS A 4 -5.77 1.66 3.75
CA CYS A 4 -4.62 2.44 4.20
C CYS A 4 -3.54 1.47 4.70
N SER A 5 -2.32 1.62 4.21
CA SER A 5 -1.17 0.87 4.68
C SER A 5 -0.43 1.65 5.76
N LEU A 6 -0.29 1.02 6.93
CA LEU A 6 0.41 1.59 8.08
C LEU A 6 1.80 0.94 8.30
N LEU A 7 2.19 0.00 7.44
CA LEU A 7 3.51 -0.61 7.42
C LEU A 7 3.96 -0.83 5.95
N PRO A 8 5.22 -0.54 5.59
CA PRO A 8 5.69 -0.72 4.21
C PRO A 8 5.43 -2.11 3.63
N SER A 9 5.63 -3.16 4.44
CA SER A 9 5.37 -4.55 4.04
C SER A 9 3.90 -4.81 3.69
N THR A 10 2.95 -4.10 4.32
CA THR A 10 1.53 -4.22 3.98
C THR A 10 1.23 -3.59 2.62
N THR A 11 1.92 -2.49 2.26
CA THR A 11 1.80 -1.88 0.93
C THR A 11 2.27 -2.85 -0.15
N GLU A 12 3.40 -3.52 0.06
CA GLU A 12 3.95 -4.51 -0.87
C GLU A 12 2.98 -5.70 -1.07
N ILE A 13 2.41 -6.22 0.01
CA ILE A 13 1.43 -7.33 -0.07
C ILE A 13 0.18 -6.89 -0.85
N VAL A 14 -0.34 -5.68 -0.60
CA VAL A 14 -1.52 -5.15 -1.31
C VAL A 14 -1.24 -4.97 -2.81
N CYS A 15 -0.05 -4.49 -3.16
CA CYS A 15 0.38 -4.37 -4.56
C CYS A 15 0.57 -5.75 -5.22
N ALA A 16 1.18 -6.71 -4.51
CA ALA A 16 1.36 -8.08 -5.00
C ALA A 16 0.01 -8.80 -5.25
N LEU A 17 -1.04 -8.42 -4.52
CA LEU A 17 -2.40 -8.91 -4.71
C LEU A 17 -3.18 -8.17 -5.82
N GLY A 18 -2.57 -7.21 -6.51
CA GLY A 18 -3.21 -6.41 -7.56
C GLY A 18 -4.25 -5.42 -7.03
N MET A 19 -4.22 -5.11 -5.73
CA MET A 19 -5.18 -4.21 -5.07
C MET A 19 -4.62 -2.81 -4.85
N GLU A 20 -3.56 -2.43 -5.58
CA GLU A 20 -2.91 -1.11 -5.50
C GLU A 20 -3.89 0.05 -5.73
N THR A 21 -4.85 -0.12 -6.63
CA THR A 21 -5.86 0.91 -6.96
C THR A 21 -6.86 1.18 -5.81
N SER A 22 -6.92 0.27 -4.84
CA SER A 22 -7.71 0.46 -3.61
C SER A 22 -6.89 1.07 -2.47
N LEU A 23 -5.57 1.26 -2.65
CA LEU A 23 -4.69 1.89 -1.68
C LEU A 23 -4.89 3.41 -1.71
N VAL A 24 -5.46 3.96 -0.63
CA VAL A 24 -5.75 5.40 -0.50
C VAL A 24 -4.72 6.14 0.35
N GLY A 25 -3.78 5.42 0.97
CA GLY A 25 -2.71 6.01 1.77
C GLY A 25 -1.66 4.98 2.20
N LYS A 26 -0.41 5.44 2.33
CA LYS A 26 0.74 4.69 2.84
C LYS A 26 1.47 5.51 3.91
N THR A 27 2.37 4.88 4.67
CA THR A 27 3.23 5.60 5.61
C THR A 27 4.27 6.44 4.89
N HIS A 28 4.79 7.47 5.57
CA HIS A 28 5.84 8.32 5.02
C HIS A 28 7.16 7.56 4.79
N GLU A 29 7.41 6.51 5.57
CA GLU A 29 8.55 5.59 5.44
C GLU A 29 8.40 4.62 4.26
N CYS A 30 7.23 4.60 3.59
CA CYS A 30 6.97 3.65 2.52
C CYS A 30 7.27 4.27 1.15
N ASP A 31 8.43 3.95 0.60
CA ASP A 31 8.88 4.41 -0.72
C ASP A 31 8.23 3.65 -1.89
N TYR A 32 7.37 2.67 -1.62
CA TYR A 32 6.74 1.79 -2.61
C TYR A 32 5.20 1.86 -2.55
N PRO A 33 4.47 1.77 -3.68
CA PRO A 33 4.95 1.92 -5.05
C PRO A 33 5.42 3.36 -5.33
N PRO A 34 6.28 3.59 -6.35
CA PRO A 34 6.71 4.92 -6.78
C PRO A 34 5.56 5.80 -7.30
#